data_AF-A0A7Y5ERM4-F1
#
_entry.id   AF-A0A7Y5ERM4-F1
#
_cell.length_a   1.000
_cell.length_b   1.000
_cell.length_c   1.000
_cell.angle_alpha   90.00
_cell.angle_beta   90.00
_cell.angle_gamma   90.00
#
_symmetry.space_group_name_H-M   'P 1'
#
loop_
_entity.id
_entity.type
_entity.pdbx_description
1 polymer ?
#
loop_
_entity_poly.entity_id
_entity_poly.type
_entity_poly.pdbx_seq_one_letter_code
_entity_poly.pdbx_strand_id
1 'polypeptide(L)'
;MKTDADAPRLESEVGRSPYAKSRTSGSCVYRIYYSFIFYARGRKPILTDPLSSRLREFVGNICEKYEYELISFNQKDNQVIVILGAKPVNNPSDIVGNLKRGVAHLAFEAFPELESQLGKRSLWAEGYLVDTINWRQLEGIVAARGGGEPTTKSPLKNAQVEALVDKLPLPHREVVGLLYGLKGEKPRTHEQVALALGMTHEEVVNAERAGLAKLKAWAKNGPVHD
;
A
#
# COMPACT_ATOMS: atom_id res chain seq x y z
N MET A 1 -19.43 35.63 -6.63
CA MET A 1 -19.48 34.68 -7.77
C MET A 1 -18.14 34.74 -8.48
N LYS A 2 -17.24 33.79 -8.19
CA LYS A 2 -16.01 33.57 -8.96
C LYS A 2 -16.04 32.12 -9.42
N THR A 3 -16.05 31.95 -10.73
CA THR A 3 -16.06 30.68 -11.44
C THR A 3 -14.60 30.24 -11.56
N ASP A 4 -14.15 29.28 -10.75
CA ASP A 4 -12.84 28.64 -10.96
C ASP A 4 -13.01 27.54 -12.00
N ALA A 5 -12.69 27.91 -13.24
CA ALA A 5 -12.62 27.01 -14.38
C ALA A 5 -11.24 26.34 -14.46
N ASP A 6 -11.26 25.06 -14.86
CA ASP A 6 -10.18 24.27 -15.44
C ASP A 6 -9.00 23.82 -14.56
N ALA A 7 -9.27 22.90 -13.63
CA ALA A 7 -8.34 21.80 -13.40
C ALA A 7 -8.46 20.79 -14.57
N PRO A 8 -7.36 20.31 -15.18
CA PRO A 8 -7.43 19.40 -16.33
C PRO A 8 -8.19 18.13 -15.95
N ARG A 9 -9.38 17.95 -16.54
CA ARG A 9 -10.15 16.71 -16.48
C ARG A 9 -9.43 15.66 -17.32
N LEU A 10 -8.50 14.94 -16.69
CA LEU A 10 -8.03 13.67 -17.23
C LEU A 10 -9.23 12.72 -17.25
N GLU A 11 -9.68 12.37 -18.46
CA GLU A 11 -10.84 11.50 -18.68
C GLU A 11 -10.79 10.26 -17.76
N SER A 12 -11.93 9.95 -17.14
CA SER A 12 -12.06 8.75 -16.32
C SER A 12 -12.01 7.52 -17.23
N GLU A 13 -10.83 6.94 -17.38
CA GLU A 13 -10.66 5.61 -17.99
C GLU A 13 -11.16 4.53 -17.00
N VAL A 14 -12.49 4.49 -16.83
CA VAL A 14 -13.19 3.46 -16.05
C VAL A 14 -12.91 2.10 -16.71
N GLY A 15 -12.27 1.18 -15.97
CA GLY A 15 -11.91 -0.18 -16.44
C GLY A 15 -10.42 -0.44 -16.69
N ARG A 16 -9.54 0.57 -16.63
CA ARG A 16 -8.08 0.37 -16.62
C ARG A 16 -7.53 0.34 -15.19
N SER A 17 -6.41 -0.37 -15.01
CA SER A 17 -5.67 -0.63 -13.76
C SER A 17 -5.85 0.37 -12.60
N PRO A 18 -5.83 -0.08 -11.32
CA PRO A 18 -5.99 0.80 -10.17
C PRO A 18 -4.93 1.92 -10.09
N TYR A 19 -3.79 1.74 -10.77
CA TYR A 19 -2.73 2.75 -10.88
C TYR A 19 -2.99 3.80 -11.97
N ALA A 20 -3.93 3.56 -12.90
CA ALA A 20 -4.31 4.51 -13.93
C ALA A 20 -5.10 5.69 -13.36
N LYS A 21 -5.86 5.48 -12.29
CA LYS A 21 -6.74 6.49 -11.70
C LYS A 21 -5.95 7.63 -11.05
N SER A 22 -6.15 8.85 -11.54
CA SER A 22 -5.62 10.07 -10.91
C SER A 22 -6.22 10.30 -9.52
N ARG A 23 -5.42 10.88 -8.62
CA ARG A 23 -5.81 11.28 -7.26
C ARG A 23 -6.01 12.80 -7.22
N THR A 24 -6.75 13.29 -6.22
CA THR A 24 -6.95 14.72 -6.00
C THR A 24 -6.48 15.13 -4.60
N SER A 25 -5.93 16.34 -4.48
CA SER A 25 -5.56 16.96 -3.21
C SER A 25 -5.63 18.48 -3.36
N GLY A 26 -6.59 19.10 -2.67
CA GLY A 26 -6.88 20.53 -2.84
C GLY A 26 -7.23 20.85 -4.30
N SER A 27 -6.54 21.82 -4.89
CA SER A 27 -6.67 22.22 -6.30
C SER A 27 -5.83 21.38 -7.28
N CYS A 28 -5.21 20.29 -6.82
CA CYS A 28 -4.31 19.47 -7.64
C CYS A 28 -4.93 18.11 -7.99
N VAL A 29 -4.83 17.74 -9.27
CA VAL A 29 -5.02 16.37 -9.76
C VAL A 29 -3.64 15.80 -10.06
N TYR A 30 -3.30 14.64 -9.50
CA TYR A 30 -1.95 14.07 -9.60
C TYR A 30 -1.97 12.55 -9.71
N ARG A 31 -0.89 12.02 -10.30
CA ARG A 31 -0.56 10.61 -10.35
C ARG A 31 0.96 10.50 -10.38
N ILE A 32 1.57 10.31 -9.22
CA ILE A 32 3.01 10.36 -9.02
C ILE A 32 3.44 9.04 -8.39
N TYR A 33 4.35 8.34 -9.07
CA TYR A 33 4.94 7.10 -8.60
C TYR A 33 6.46 7.18 -8.68
N TYR A 34 7.11 6.69 -7.63
CA TYR A 34 8.56 6.63 -7.53
C TYR A 34 9.03 5.20 -7.25
N SER A 35 10.20 4.85 -7.77
CA SER A 35 10.98 3.71 -7.32
C SER A 35 12.24 4.19 -6.63
N PHE A 36 12.38 3.82 -5.36
CA PHE A 36 13.56 4.08 -4.56
C PHE A 36 14.38 2.82 -4.42
N ILE A 37 15.68 2.94 -4.67
CA ILE A 37 16.66 1.88 -4.44
C ILE A 37 17.74 2.41 -3.50
N PHE A 38 17.95 1.72 -2.39
CA PHE A 38 19.01 2.07 -1.44
C PHE A 38 19.64 0.82 -0.84
N TYR A 39 20.86 0.98 -0.33
CA TYR A 39 21.72 -0.14 0.07
C TYR A 39 22.08 -0.07 1.55
N ALA A 40 22.28 -1.24 2.15
CA ALA A 40 22.94 -1.38 3.43
C ALA A 40 24.33 -0.74 3.40
N ARG A 41 24.77 -0.21 4.54
CA ARG A 41 26.05 0.46 4.66
C ARG A 41 27.20 -0.46 4.24
N GLY A 42 28.08 0.05 3.38
CA GLY A 42 29.20 -0.74 2.85
C GLY A 42 28.78 -1.94 1.99
N ARG A 43 27.50 -1.98 1.54
CA ARG A 43 26.91 -3.11 0.82
C ARG A 43 27.01 -4.45 1.55
N LYS A 44 27.14 -4.42 2.88
CA LYS A 44 27.17 -5.63 3.71
C LYS A 44 25.85 -6.42 3.54
N PRO A 45 25.87 -7.75 3.41
CA PRO A 45 24.69 -8.58 3.23
C PRO A 45 23.97 -8.82 4.57
N ILE A 46 23.45 -7.75 5.19
CA ILE A 46 22.85 -7.76 6.53
C ILE A 46 21.32 -7.79 6.52
N LEU A 47 20.69 -7.65 5.36
CA LEU A 47 19.23 -7.71 5.19
C LEU A 47 18.77 -9.16 5.01
N THR A 48 19.28 -10.04 5.86
CA THR A 48 18.98 -11.47 5.90
C THR A 48 18.13 -11.78 7.13
N ASP A 49 17.69 -13.04 7.29
CA ASP A 49 16.87 -13.40 8.43
C ASP A 49 17.68 -13.31 9.74
N PRO A 50 17.08 -12.77 10.82
CA PRO A 50 15.65 -12.48 10.99
C PRO A 50 15.18 -11.09 10.49
N LEU A 51 16.09 -10.17 10.15
CA LEU A 51 15.75 -8.80 9.76
C LEU A 51 14.85 -8.75 8.50
N SER A 52 15.15 -9.55 7.47
CA SER A 52 14.38 -9.57 6.21
C SER A 52 12.89 -9.83 6.42
N SER A 53 12.54 -10.70 7.37
CA SER A 53 11.14 -11.04 7.68
C SER A 53 10.33 -9.84 8.19
N ARG A 54 10.98 -8.83 8.77
CA ARG A 54 10.36 -7.64 9.38
C ARG A 54 10.41 -6.41 8.49
N LEU A 55 11.33 -6.34 7.52
CA LEU A 55 11.54 -5.13 6.71
C LEU A 55 10.28 -4.64 5.99
N ARG A 56 9.47 -5.57 5.46
CA ARG A 56 8.21 -5.20 4.80
C ARG A 56 7.23 -4.52 5.76
N GLU A 57 7.13 -5.01 6.99
CA GLU A 57 6.31 -4.41 8.04
C GLU A 57 6.84 -3.02 8.40
N PHE A 58 8.16 -2.87 8.59
CA PHE A 58 8.76 -1.58 8.90
C PHE A 58 8.50 -0.54 7.80
N VAL A 59 8.72 -0.90 6.53
CA VAL A 59 8.43 0.00 5.40
C VAL A 59 6.93 0.33 5.34
N GLY A 60 6.06 -0.67 5.54
CA GLY A 60 4.61 -0.46 5.62
C GLY A 60 4.21 0.57 6.68
N ASN A 61 4.74 0.44 7.89
CA ASN A 61 4.45 1.37 9.00
C ASN A 61 4.92 2.81 8.70
N ILE A 62 6.09 2.97 8.06
CA ILE A 62 6.57 4.29 7.65
C ILE A 62 5.69 4.86 6.53
N CYS A 63 5.34 4.06 5.52
CA CYS A 63 4.43 4.49 4.46
C CYS A 63 3.08 4.92 5.02
N GLU A 64 2.50 4.18 5.96
CA GLU A 64 1.24 4.56 6.61
C GLU A 64 1.37 5.88 7.37
N LYS A 65 2.43 6.04 8.19
CA LYS A 65 2.67 7.25 8.99
C LYS A 65 2.76 8.52 8.12
N TYR A 66 3.39 8.43 6.95
CA TYR A 66 3.59 9.57 6.06
C TYR A 66 2.57 9.63 4.90
N GLU A 67 1.55 8.77 4.93
CA GLU A 67 0.53 8.65 3.89
C GLU A 67 1.10 8.39 2.48
N TYR A 68 2.18 7.61 2.39
CA TYR A 68 2.69 7.09 1.13
C TYR A 68 1.90 5.83 0.73
N GLU A 69 1.51 5.74 -0.53
CA GLU A 69 0.84 4.55 -1.06
C GLU A 69 1.90 3.50 -1.37
N LEU A 70 2.15 2.55 -0.47
CA LEU A 70 3.09 1.45 -0.73
C LEU A 70 2.51 0.53 -1.82
N ILE A 71 3.23 0.40 -2.94
CA ILE A 71 2.78 -0.38 -4.10
C ILE A 71 3.55 -1.70 -4.17
N SER A 72 4.87 -1.64 -4.01
CA SER A 72 5.72 -2.82 -4.04
C SER A 72 6.91 -2.63 -3.11
N PHE A 73 7.25 -3.69 -2.41
CA PHE A 73 8.45 -3.77 -1.61
C PHE A 73 9.22 -5.03 -2.01
N ASN A 74 10.52 -4.88 -2.23
CA ASN A 74 11.41 -6.00 -2.47
C ASN A 74 12.74 -5.74 -1.79
N GLN A 75 13.42 -6.82 -1.40
CA GLN A 75 14.74 -6.77 -0.83
C GLN A 75 15.64 -7.86 -1.41
N LYS A 76 16.93 -7.58 -1.40
CA LYS A 76 18.03 -8.55 -1.48
C LYS A 76 18.89 -8.39 -0.23
N ASP A 77 19.90 -9.22 -0.06
CA ASP A 77 20.74 -9.27 1.14
C ASP A 77 21.35 -7.91 1.56
N ASN A 78 21.51 -6.97 0.63
CA ASN A 78 22.04 -5.63 0.92
C ASN A 78 21.30 -4.49 0.24
N GLN A 79 20.18 -4.76 -0.45
CA GLN A 79 19.47 -3.80 -1.28
C GLN A 79 18.00 -3.81 -0.94
N VAL A 80 17.40 -2.62 -0.81
CA VAL A 80 15.95 -2.44 -0.70
C VAL A 80 15.45 -1.68 -1.92
N ILE A 81 14.33 -2.15 -2.47
CA ILE A 81 13.59 -1.52 -3.56
C ILE A 81 12.18 -1.24 -3.06
N VAL A 82 11.78 0.03 -3.04
CA VAL A 82 10.45 0.48 -2.63
C VAL A 82 9.80 1.22 -3.79
N ILE A 83 8.63 0.78 -4.20
CA ILE A 83 7.79 1.49 -5.17
C ILE A 83 6.57 2.01 -4.44
N LEU A 84 6.32 3.31 -4.56
CA LEU A 84 5.23 3.97 -3.87
C LEU A 84 4.62 5.10 -4.69
N GLY A 85 3.36 5.43 -4.36
CA GLY A 85 2.69 6.66 -4.75
C GLY A 85 2.86 7.75 -3.70
N ALA A 86 2.98 9.00 -4.15
CA ALA A 86 3.19 10.14 -3.27
C ALA A 86 2.36 11.37 -3.68
N LYS A 87 2.09 12.28 -2.73
CA LYS A 87 1.43 13.57 -3.00
C LYS A 87 2.45 14.54 -3.63
N PRO A 88 2.01 15.56 -4.41
CA PRO A 88 2.92 16.53 -5.04
C PRO A 88 3.77 17.34 -4.05
N VAL A 89 3.25 17.53 -2.82
CA VAL A 89 3.95 18.16 -1.70
C VAL A 89 5.10 17.31 -1.15
N ASN A 90 5.12 16.01 -1.43
CA ASN A 90 6.18 15.13 -0.92
C ASN A 90 7.41 15.17 -1.82
N ASN A 91 8.52 15.71 -1.29
CA ASN A 91 9.81 15.71 -1.98
C ASN A 91 10.43 14.29 -1.97
N PRO A 92 10.94 13.78 -3.11
CA PRO A 92 11.65 12.51 -3.17
C PRO A 92 12.77 12.32 -2.13
N SER A 93 13.54 13.38 -1.85
CA SER A 93 14.63 13.30 -0.86
C SER A 93 14.12 13.08 0.55
N ASP A 94 12.97 13.67 0.88
CA ASP A 94 12.35 13.52 2.19
C ASP A 94 11.73 12.14 2.34
N ILE A 95 11.09 11.62 1.28
CA ILE A 95 10.51 10.27 1.27
C ILE A 95 11.56 9.23 1.59
N VAL A 96 12.67 9.20 0.84
CA VAL A 96 13.74 8.22 1.07
C VAL A 96 14.44 8.46 2.42
N GLY A 97 14.56 9.71 2.86
CA GLY A 97 15.08 10.05 4.18
C GLY A 97 14.21 9.47 5.30
N ASN A 98 12.89 9.60 5.18
CA ASN A 98 11.93 9.05 6.12
C ASN A 98 11.95 7.51 6.13
N LEU A 99 12.00 6.88 4.96
CA LEU A 99 12.15 5.43 4.84
C LEU A 99 13.43 4.94 5.51
N LYS A 100 14.59 5.49 5.13
CA LYS A 100 15.89 5.07 5.65
C LYS A 100 15.99 5.28 7.16
N ARG A 101 15.62 6.47 7.66
CA ARG A 101 15.67 6.76 9.10
C ARG A 101 14.68 5.89 9.88
N GLY A 102 13.45 5.78 9.41
CA GLY A 102 12.40 5.02 10.08
C GLY A 102 12.71 3.53 10.16
N VAL A 103 13.12 2.92 9.05
CA VAL A 103 13.51 1.49 9.04
C VAL A 103 14.76 1.25 9.88
N ALA A 104 15.76 2.15 9.84
CA ALA A 104 16.94 2.00 10.69
C ALA A 104 16.57 2.04 12.18
N HIS A 105 15.70 2.97 12.58
CA HIS A 105 15.23 3.08 13.95
C HIS A 105 14.56 1.79 14.43
N LEU A 106 13.56 1.31 13.68
CA LEU A 106 12.83 0.08 13.99
C LEU A 106 13.73 -1.16 13.96
N ALA A 107 14.67 -1.23 13.02
CA ALA A 107 15.61 -2.34 12.92
C ALA A 107 16.57 -2.41 14.12
N PHE A 108 17.14 -1.28 14.55
CA PHE A 108 18.01 -1.25 15.73
C PHE A 108 17.25 -1.47 17.05
N GLU A 109 15.96 -1.15 17.10
CA GLU A 109 15.10 -1.47 18.24
C GLU A 109 14.79 -2.97 18.31
N ALA A 110 14.44 -3.58 17.17
CA ALA A 110 14.11 -5.00 17.10
C ALA A 110 15.34 -5.93 17.15
N PHE A 111 16.50 -5.47 16.65
CA PHE A 111 17.73 -6.26 16.50
C PHE A 111 18.96 -5.46 16.97
N PRO A 112 19.16 -5.30 18.29
CA PRO A 112 20.28 -4.53 18.84
C PRO A 112 21.66 -5.04 18.39
N GLU A 113 21.79 -6.32 18.07
CA GLU A 113 23.01 -6.96 17.56
C GLU A 113 23.51 -6.34 16.24
N LEU A 114 22.64 -5.70 15.46
CA LEU A 114 23.01 -5.02 14.22
C LEU A 114 24.07 -3.93 14.44
N GLU A 115 24.06 -3.27 15.60
CA GLU A 115 25.03 -2.22 15.91
C GLU A 115 26.46 -2.78 15.97
N SER A 116 26.63 -3.97 16.58
CA SER A 116 27.91 -4.67 16.64
C SER A 116 28.42 -5.08 15.25
N GLN A 117 27.53 -5.58 14.38
CA GLN A 117 27.88 -6.00 13.02
C GLN A 117 28.27 -4.83 12.11
N LEU A 118 27.68 -3.67 12.36
CA LEU A 118 27.94 -2.44 11.60
C LEU A 118 29.06 -1.59 12.19
N GLY A 119 29.42 -1.79 13.46
CA GLY A 119 30.41 -1.00 14.21
C GLY A 119 29.92 0.41 14.59
N LYS A 120 28.67 0.74 14.27
CA LYS A 120 27.96 1.96 14.66
C LYS A 120 26.49 1.89 14.25
N ARG A 121 25.69 2.77 14.84
CA ARG A 121 24.24 2.90 14.58
C ARG A 121 23.90 3.56 13.24
N SER A 122 24.32 2.96 12.13
CA SER A 122 24.07 3.44 10.77
C SER A 122 23.83 2.28 9.80
N LEU A 123 22.55 2.01 9.53
CA LEU A 123 22.11 0.86 8.72
C LEU A 123 22.39 1.05 7.22
N TRP A 124 22.24 2.27 6.70
CA TRP A 124 22.22 2.53 5.27
C TRP A 124 23.47 3.24 4.76
N ALA A 125 23.79 3.04 3.48
CA ALA A 125 24.68 3.92 2.74
C ALA A 125 24.05 5.32 2.60
N GLU A 126 24.85 6.36 2.34
CA GLU A 126 24.35 7.74 2.23
C GLU A 126 23.48 7.94 0.98
N GLY A 127 23.97 7.46 -0.17
CA GLY A 127 23.28 7.56 -1.45
C GLY A 127 22.01 6.71 -1.56
N TYR A 128 21.26 7.00 -2.61
CA TYR A 128 20.09 6.26 -3.09
C TYR A 128 19.88 6.57 -4.57
N LEU A 129 19.13 5.72 -5.25
CA LEU A 129 18.62 5.97 -6.59
C LEU A 129 17.11 6.21 -6.49
N VAL A 130 16.62 7.15 -7.29
CA VAL A 130 15.19 7.42 -7.44
C VAL A 130 14.84 7.54 -8.92
N ASP A 131 13.87 6.76 -9.35
CA ASP A 131 13.28 6.83 -10.69
C ASP A 131 11.81 7.24 -10.58
N THR A 132 11.32 8.01 -11.56
CA THR A 132 9.89 8.18 -11.79
C THR A 132 9.35 6.96 -12.53
N ILE A 133 8.14 6.53 -12.18
CA ILE A 133 7.49 5.38 -12.82
C ILE A 133 6.15 5.80 -13.41
N ASN A 134 5.89 5.38 -14.64
CA ASN A 134 4.56 5.49 -15.24
C ASN A 134 3.66 4.36 -14.73
N TRP A 135 2.39 4.64 -14.46
CA TRP A 135 1.40 3.64 -14.05
C TRP A 135 1.32 2.41 -14.97
N ARG A 136 1.58 2.55 -16.27
CA ARG A 136 1.63 1.42 -17.20
C ARG A 136 2.77 0.43 -16.88
N GLN A 137 3.90 0.94 -16.37
CA GLN A 137 5.03 0.12 -15.96
C GLN A 137 4.76 -0.57 -14.62
N LEU A 138 3.95 0.03 -13.74
CA LEU A 138 3.61 -0.55 -12.44
C LEU A 138 2.89 -1.90 -12.60
N GLU A 139 2.01 -2.03 -13.58
CA GLU A 139 1.29 -3.28 -13.82
C GLU A 139 2.24 -4.45 -14.07
N GLY A 140 3.19 -4.29 -14.99
CA GLY A 140 4.18 -5.33 -15.28
C GLY A 140 5.04 -5.65 -14.06
N ILE A 141 5.42 -4.63 -13.28
CA ILE A 141 6.19 -4.79 -12.06
C ILE A 141 5.42 -5.57 -10.99
N VAL A 142 4.15 -5.24 -10.78
CA VAL A 142 3.28 -5.86 -9.75
C VAL A 142 2.90 -7.29 -10.16
N ALA A 143 2.57 -7.49 -11.44
CA ALA A 143 2.25 -8.80 -11.99
C ALA A 143 3.45 -9.77 -11.91
N ALA A 144 4.65 -9.32 -12.28
CA ALA A 144 5.86 -10.13 -12.23
C ALA A 144 6.29 -10.50 -10.80
N ARG A 145 5.75 -9.82 -9.78
CA ARG A 145 6.16 -9.97 -8.37
C ARG A 145 5.11 -10.68 -7.49
N GLY A 146 4.06 -11.26 -8.09
CA GLY A 146 3.11 -12.11 -7.37
C GLY A 146 2.00 -11.37 -6.61
N GLY A 147 1.37 -10.37 -7.23
CA GLY A 147 0.02 -9.94 -6.84
C GLY A 147 -0.08 -9.10 -5.55
N GLY A 148 0.81 -8.13 -5.37
CA GLY A 148 0.56 -7.04 -4.43
C GLY A 148 -0.29 -5.96 -5.10
N GLU A 149 -1.62 -6.08 -5.03
CA GLU A 149 -2.50 -4.96 -5.36
C GLU A 149 -2.10 -3.70 -4.58
N PRO A 150 -2.35 -2.49 -5.14
CA PRO A 150 -2.16 -1.27 -4.36
C PRO A 150 -3.01 -1.41 -3.11
N THR A 151 -2.37 -1.41 -1.94
CA THR A 151 -3.10 -1.35 -0.67
C THR A 151 -3.76 0.02 -0.57
N THR A 152 -4.89 0.19 -1.24
CA THR A 152 -5.86 1.24 -0.99
C THR A 152 -6.47 0.93 0.36
N LYS A 153 -5.79 1.37 1.43
CA LYS A 153 -6.28 1.38 2.81
C LYS A 153 -7.03 0.11 3.24
N SER A 154 -6.33 -0.88 3.78
CA SER A 154 -6.92 -1.68 4.85
C SER A 154 -5.86 -2.29 5.77
N PRO A 155 -5.97 -2.11 7.09
CA PRO A 155 -5.15 -2.79 8.08
C PRO A 155 -5.69 -4.21 8.28
N LEU A 156 -4.78 -5.15 8.51
CA LEU A 156 -4.94 -6.54 8.99
C LEU A 156 -4.42 -7.59 8.00
N LYS A 157 -3.68 -8.56 8.55
CA LYS A 157 -3.09 -9.70 7.83
C LYS A 157 -4.19 -10.54 7.19
N ASN A 158 -4.01 -10.92 5.92
CA ASN A 158 -5.00 -11.59 5.06
C ASN A 158 -5.82 -12.72 5.73
N ALA A 159 -5.20 -13.58 6.56
CA ALA A 159 -5.91 -14.69 7.22
C ALA A 159 -6.90 -14.27 8.32
N GLN A 160 -6.61 -13.18 9.06
CA GLN A 160 -7.52 -12.67 10.09
C GLN A 160 -8.69 -11.88 9.46
N VAL A 161 -8.44 -11.25 8.32
CA VAL A 161 -9.46 -10.53 7.54
C VAL A 161 -10.48 -11.51 6.95
N GLU A 162 -10.02 -12.61 6.34
CA GLU A 162 -10.90 -13.64 5.77
C GLU A 162 -11.85 -14.22 6.83
N ALA A 163 -11.34 -14.57 8.01
CA ALA A 163 -12.14 -15.11 9.11
C ALA A 163 -13.17 -14.12 9.67
N LEU A 164 -12.91 -12.82 9.60
CA LEU A 164 -13.85 -11.78 10.02
C LEU A 164 -14.88 -11.46 8.93
N VAL A 165 -14.49 -11.52 7.66
CA VAL A 165 -15.40 -11.32 6.52
C VAL A 165 -16.46 -12.42 6.47
N ASP A 166 -16.11 -13.66 6.81
CA ASP A 166 -17.06 -14.76 6.93
C ASP A 166 -18.15 -14.56 7.99
N LYS A 167 -17.99 -13.58 8.89
CA LYS A 167 -18.99 -13.22 9.89
C LYS A 167 -19.87 -12.04 9.46
N LEU A 168 -19.56 -11.36 8.35
CA LEU A 168 -20.38 -10.26 7.84
C LEU A 168 -21.75 -10.74 7.36
N PRO A 169 -22.82 -9.93 7.47
CA PRO A 169 -24.09 -10.21 6.81
C PRO A 169 -23.93 -10.33 5.30
N LEU A 170 -24.73 -11.20 4.67
CA LEU A 170 -24.59 -11.63 3.27
C LEU A 170 -24.39 -10.48 2.26
N PRO A 171 -25.17 -9.38 2.29
CA PRO A 171 -25.00 -8.29 1.31
C PRO A 171 -23.62 -7.61 1.39
N HIS A 172 -23.05 -7.53 2.59
CA HIS A 172 -21.72 -6.94 2.80
C HIS A 172 -20.62 -7.97 2.52
N ARG A 173 -20.85 -9.23 2.87
CA ARG A 173 -19.89 -10.32 2.70
C ARG A 173 -19.56 -10.55 1.23
N GLU A 174 -20.58 -10.64 0.38
CA GLU A 174 -20.39 -10.89 -1.06
C GLU A 174 -19.72 -9.70 -1.74
N VAL A 175 -20.19 -8.48 -1.43
CA VAL A 175 -19.58 -7.25 -1.96
C VAL A 175 -18.12 -7.12 -1.54
N VAL A 176 -17.81 -7.25 -0.25
CA VAL A 176 -16.42 -7.16 0.24
C VAL A 176 -15.57 -8.34 -0.26
N GLY A 177 -16.14 -9.54 -0.35
CA GLY A 177 -15.45 -10.71 -0.89
C GLY A 177 -14.99 -10.51 -2.33
N LEU A 178 -15.89 -10.05 -3.19
CA LEU A 178 -15.61 -9.83 -4.60
C LEU A 178 -14.74 -8.58 -4.84
N LEU A 179 -14.97 -7.49 -4.11
CA LEU A 179 -14.17 -6.26 -4.25
C LEU A 179 -12.69 -6.48 -3.89
N TYR A 180 -12.42 -7.28 -2.86
CA TYR A 180 -11.08 -7.48 -2.31
C TYR A 180 -10.45 -8.83 -2.67
N GLY A 181 -11.10 -9.63 -3.53
CA GLY A 181 -10.59 -10.93 -4.00
C GLY A 181 -10.31 -11.91 -2.87
N LEU A 182 -11.23 -11.98 -1.91
CA LEU A 182 -11.11 -12.90 -0.78
C LEU A 182 -11.45 -14.32 -1.21
N LYS A 183 -10.97 -15.33 -0.47
CA LYS A 183 -11.20 -16.76 -0.77
C LYS A 183 -10.63 -17.24 -2.11
N GLY A 184 -9.53 -16.62 -2.56
CA GLY A 184 -8.84 -17.02 -3.79
C GLY A 184 -9.52 -16.53 -5.07
N GLU A 185 -10.54 -15.69 -4.98
CA GLU A 185 -11.08 -14.98 -6.13
C GLU A 185 -10.19 -13.81 -6.54
N LYS A 186 -10.27 -13.40 -7.81
CA LYS A 186 -9.63 -12.17 -8.25
C LYS A 186 -10.47 -10.96 -7.79
N PRO A 187 -9.84 -9.92 -7.23
CA PRO A 187 -10.51 -8.66 -6.91
C PRO A 187 -11.25 -8.08 -8.12
N ARG A 188 -12.44 -7.53 -7.89
CA ARG A 188 -13.35 -6.99 -8.90
C ARG A 188 -13.63 -5.51 -8.61
N THR A 189 -13.96 -4.73 -9.64
CA THR A 189 -14.38 -3.34 -9.46
C THR A 189 -15.81 -3.24 -8.94
N HIS A 190 -16.20 -2.10 -8.36
CA HIS A 190 -17.60 -1.85 -7.95
C HIS A 190 -18.61 -2.08 -9.07
N GLU A 191 -18.26 -1.78 -10.31
CA GLU A 191 -19.12 -2.02 -11.49
C GLU A 191 -19.22 -3.51 -11.83
N GLN A 192 -18.12 -4.25 -11.75
CA GLN A 192 -18.12 -5.70 -11.96
C GLN A 192 -18.88 -6.43 -10.85
N VAL A 193 -18.79 -5.94 -9.61
CA VAL A 193 -19.55 -6.47 -8.47
C VAL A 193 -21.03 -6.13 -8.58
N ALA A 194 -21.36 -4.89 -8.96
CA ALA A 194 -22.73 -4.46 -9.24
C ALA A 194 -23.37 -5.35 -10.30
N LEU A 195 -22.67 -5.59 -11.42
CA LEU A 195 -23.12 -6.48 -12.48
C LEU A 195 -23.25 -7.94 -12.01
N ALA A 196 -22.29 -8.45 -11.24
CA ALA A 196 -22.29 -9.84 -10.78
C ALA A 196 -23.39 -10.14 -9.75
N LEU A 197 -23.72 -9.18 -8.90
CA LEU A 197 -24.71 -9.34 -7.82
C LEU A 197 -26.09 -8.75 -8.17
N GLY A 198 -26.25 -8.18 -9.37
CA GLY A 198 -27.48 -7.50 -9.78
C GLY A 198 -27.82 -6.27 -8.93
N MET A 199 -26.79 -5.62 -8.37
CA MET A 199 -26.91 -4.42 -7.54
C MET A 199 -26.60 -3.17 -8.36
N THR A 200 -27.06 -2.01 -7.92
CA THR A 200 -26.60 -0.71 -8.42
C THR A 200 -25.22 -0.37 -7.85
N HIS A 201 -24.48 0.51 -8.55
CA HIS A 201 -23.18 1.00 -8.07
C HIS A 201 -23.28 1.61 -6.66
N GLU A 202 -24.36 2.34 -6.38
CA GLU A 202 -24.59 2.98 -5.07
C GLU A 202 -24.83 1.96 -3.97
N GLU A 203 -25.58 0.89 -4.24
CA GLU A 203 -25.79 -0.21 -3.29
C GLU A 203 -24.48 -0.94 -2.97
N VAL A 204 -23.62 -1.17 -3.96
CA VAL A 204 -22.28 -1.76 -3.75
C VAL A 204 -21.42 -0.87 -2.88
N VAL A 205 -21.39 0.44 -3.14
CA VAL A 205 -20.63 1.42 -2.33
C VAL A 205 -21.16 1.48 -0.89
N ASN A 206 -22.48 1.45 -0.70
CA ASN A 206 -23.10 1.45 0.62
C ASN A 206 -22.84 0.14 1.37
N ALA A 207 -22.92 -0.99 0.68
CA ALA A 207 -22.64 -2.31 1.23
C ALA A 207 -21.17 -2.46 1.63
N GLU A 208 -20.23 -1.98 0.81
CA GLU A 208 -18.80 -1.92 1.13
C GLU A 208 -18.56 -1.06 2.37
N ARG A 209 -19.08 0.18 2.39
CA ARG A 209 -18.90 1.10 3.52
C ARG A 209 -19.38 0.51 4.83
N ALA A 210 -20.57 -0.10 4.82
CA ALA A 210 -21.15 -0.76 6.00
C ALA A 210 -20.34 -2.01 6.42
N GLY A 211 -19.86 -2.80 5.45
CA GLY A 211 -19.01 -3.96 5.70
C GLY A 211 -17.67 -3.58 6.34
N LEU A 212 -16.96 -2.62 5.76
CA LEU A 212 -15.67 -2.13 6.28
C LEU A 212 -15.82 -1.48 7.65
N ALA A 213 -16.90 -0.74 7.90
CA ALA A 213 -17.17 -0.16 9.22
C ALA A 213 -17.33 -1.24 10.29
N LYS A 214 -18.03 -2.35 9.99
CA LYS A 214 -18.18 -3.50 10.88
C LYS A 214 -16.85 -4.22 11.11
N LEU A 215 -16.09 -4.49 10.04
CA LEU A 215 -14.76 -5.12 10.15
C LEU A 215 -13.81 -4.28 11.01
N LYS A 216 -13.82 -2.95 10.84
CA LYS A 216 -13.02 -2.03 11.65
C LYS A 216 -13.44 -2.02 13.12
N ALA A 217 -14.74 -2.13 13.41
CA ALA A 217 -15.24 -2.25 14.78
C ALA A 217 -14.82 -3.59 15.41
N TRP A 218 -14.92 -4.69 14.67
CA TRP A 218 -14.56 -6.04 15.13
C TRP A 218 -13.06 -6.24 15.28
N ALA A 219 -12.24 -5.54 14.50
CA ALA A 219 -10.80 -5.49 14.69
C ALA A 219 -10.40 -4.97 16.08
N LYS A 220 -11.24 -4.11 16.69
CA LYS A 220 -10.98 -3.50 17.99
C LYS A 220 -11.63 -4.26 19.16
N ASN A 221 -12.85 -4.76 18.96
CA ASN A 221 -13.69 -5.28 20.05
C ASN A 221 -14.13 -6.75 19.85
N GLY A 222 -13.73 -7.40 18.76
CA GLY A 222 -14.27 -8.72 18.35
C GLY A 222 -15.65 -8.63 17.69
N PRO A 223 -16.09 -9.70 16.99
CA PRO A 223 -17.41 -9.76 16.38
C PRO A 223 -18.51 -9.89 17.43
N VAL A 224 -19.58 -9.11 17.27
CA VAL A 224 -20.79 -9.22 18.09
C VAL A 224 -21.61 -10.40 17.57
N HIS A 225 -21.97 -11.32 18.45
CA HIS A 225 -22.92 -12.39 18.15
C HIS A 225 -24.34 -11.86 18.35
N ASP A 226 -25.08 -11.67 17.26
CA ASP A 226 -26.54 -11.62 17.26
C ASP A 226 -27.08 -13.02 16.87
#